data_AF-A0A819VAW7-F1
#
_entry.id   AF-A0A819VAW7-F1
#
_cell.length_a   1.000
_cell.length_b   1.000
_cell.length_c   1.000
_cell.angle_alpha   90.00
_cell.angle_beta   90.00
_cell.angle_gamma   90.00
#
_symmetry.space_group_name_H-M   'P 1'
#
loop_
_entity.id
_entity.type
_entity.pdbx_description
1 polymer ?
#
loop_
_entity_poly.entity_id
_entity_poly.type
_entity_poly.pdbx_seq_one_letter_code
_entity_poly.pdbx_strand_id
1 'polypeptide(L)'
;MPIRPPNPNPLLNASKCSRLFHQWVSPLVSKCRKQGTLDVNDLYEPLPDWEAAALTDKLEANWFAEIKRNSNKPSLIRATLRTMRWKPFLLGLIFIPSEFFDIIQPLLLTFLMRFFEPCSTMPAWHAWLLTMSTIFIAFCSSVIVNYGIYLISNLALQMRVAYSGLIFRKASININNILQVTDQRVKIMSEIIKSMRIVKIYCWEMAFDKKIRHIRRREIIQYMCSLMFDCVQMLFSDTYINVTFLMMYGTMWWFNIRFDIHFFAVASCLLGHMKLSVVEYFNFGMKYLIHYMAAQKRIRTFLLLDESERDNRLLSRSHSELGYIEQNEPPIVKNNQTQSPKVICNLKRAQWEKNGSFCLKNIVFDAHPGDLICIIGPVGAGKSSLLQTLTGEIAIFDGKVRMHGSFCYVPQESWIFSSTIKTNILFGKEYDRNLFHRVVQATALDTVCRIKYLTYVHL
;
A
#
# COMPACT_ATOMS: atom_id res chain seq x y z
N MET A 1 22.35 0.83 -10.30
CA MET A 1 22.32 -0.65 -10.39
C MET A 1 22.51 -1.02 -11.85
N PRO A 2 23.26 -2.08 -12.19
CA PRO A 2 23.39 -2.52 -13.58
C PRO A 2 21.99 -2.84 -14.13
N ILE A 3 21.70 -2.33 -15.33
CA ILE A 3 20.41 -2.48 -16.00
C ILE A 3 20.24 -3.97 -16.33
N ARG A 4 19.21 -4.58 -15.76
CA ARG A 4 18.84 -5.97 -15.96
C ARG A 4 18.61 -6.24 -17.46
N PRO A 5 19.09 -7.36 -18.04
CA PRO A 5 18.74 -7.72 -19.41
C PRO A 5 17.22 -7.98 -19.50
N PRO A 6 16.55 -7.48 -20.55
CA PRO A 6 15.10 -7.57 -20.65
C PRO A 6 14.66 -9.03 -20.79
N ASN A 7 13.82 -9.50 -19.86
CA ASN A 7 13.21 -10.82 -19.91
C ASN A 7 11.70 -10.68 -20.16
N PRO A 8 11.27 -10.64 -21.43
CA PRO A 8 9.90 -10.30 -21.79
C PRO A 8 8.91 -11.36 -21.29
N ASN A 9 7.72 -10.90 -20.89
CA ASN A 9 6.72 -11.77 -20.33
C ASN A 9 6.11 -12.69 -21.40
N PRO A 10 6.18 -14.03 -21.26
CA PRO A 10 5.64 -14.98 -22.24
C PRO A 10 4.12 -14.88 -22.39
N LEU A 11 3.40 -14.24 -21.46
CA LEU A 11 1.97 -13.98 -21.57
C LEU A 11 1.60 -13.14 -22.80
N LEU A 12 2.51 -12.26 -23.27
CA LEU A 12 2.31 -11.42 -24.46
C LEU A 12 2.04 -12.28 -25.71
N ASN A 13 2.83 -13.34 -25.88
CA ASN A 13 2.78 -14.22 -27.05
C ASN A 13 1.96 -15.51 -26.80
N ALA A 14 1.46 -15.73 -25.58
CA ALA A 14 0.73 -16.93 -25.22
C ALA A 14 -0.62 -17.02 -25.95
N SER A 15 -0.91 -18.21 -26.51
CA SER A 15 -2.21 -18.55 -27.10
C SER A 15 -3.33 -18.53 -26.05
N LYS A 16 -4.60 -18.41 -26.49
CA LYS A 16 -5.75 -18.41 -25.58
C LYS A 16 -5.81 -19.67 -24.70
N CYS A 17 -5.47 -20.83 -25.27
CA CYS A 17 -5.39 -22.10 -24.54
C CYS A 17 -4.29 -22.08 -23.48
N SER A 18 -3.09 -21.58 -23.83
CA SER A 18 -1.97 -21.43 -22.88
C SER A 18 -2.29 -20.47 -21.73
N ARG A 19 -3.08 -19.41 -21.98
CA ARG A 19 -3.56 -18.48 -20.95
C ARG A 19 -4.55 -19.14 -20.00
N LEU A 20 -5.48 -19.92 -20.52
CA LEU A 20 -6.54 -20.58 -19.75
C LEU A 20 -5.98 -21.70 -18.86
N PHE A 21 -5.01 -22.48 -19.35
CA PHE A 21 -4.37 -23.56 -18.57
C PHE A 21 -3.07 -23.14 -17.88
N HIS A 22 -2.73 -21.84 -17.86
CA HIS A 22 -1.49 -21.31 -17.26
C HIS A 22 -0.18 -21.95 -17.75
N GLN A 23 -0.18 -22.56 -18.94
CA GLN A 23 0.97 -23.28 -19.50
C GLN A 23 2.16 -22.35 -19.80
N TRP A 24 1.92 -21.04 -19.93
CA TRP A 24 2.97 -20.04 -20.13
C TRP A 24 3.96 -19.95 -18.95
N VAL A 25 3.57 -20.43 -17.75
CA VAL A 25 4.44 -20.44 -16.55
C VAL A 25 5.37 -21.68 -16.53
N SER A 26 5.07 -22.71 -17.31
CA SER A 26 5.83 -23.97 -17.33
C SER A 26 7.35 -23.81 -17.55
N PRO A 27 7.84 -22.90 -18.42
CA PRO A 27 9.27 -22.66 -18.58
C PRO A 27 9.95 -22.19 -17.27
N LEU A 28 9.31 -21.29 -16.52
CA LEU A 28 9.83 -20.79 -15.24
C LEU A 28 9.87 -21.90 -14.18
N VAL A 29 8.81 -22.71 -14.10
CA VAL A 29 8.75 -23.86 -13.18
C VAL A 29 9.83 -24.89 -13.52
N SER A 30 10.03 -25.16 -14.82
CA SER A 30 11.07 -26.09 -15.28
C SER A 30 12.48 -25.58 -14.95
N LYS A 31 12.70 -24.25 -15.03
CA LYS A 31 13.97 -23.60 -14.68
C LYS A 31 14.23 -23.68 -13.17
N CYS A 32 13.21 -23.39 -12.35
CA CYS A 32 13.26 -23.57 -10.90
C CYS A 32 13.62 -25.01 -10.52
N ARG A 33 12.97 -26.01 -11.15
CA ARG A 33 13.27 -27.43 -10.92
C ARG A 33 14.71 -27.80 -11.25
N LYS A 34 15.31 -27.21 -12.29
CA LYS A 34 16.70 -27.48 -12.69
C LYS A 34 17.74 -26.79 -11.83
N GLN A 35 17.47 -25.55 -11.39
CA GLN A 35 18.43 -24.70 -10.68
C GLN A 35 18.28 -24.72 -9.14
N GLY A 36 17.17 -25.25 -8.61
CA GLY A 36 16.91 -25.36 -7.17
C GLY A 36 16.46 -24.06 -6.51
N THR A 37 16.96 -22.90 -6.97
CA THR A 37 16.56 -21.57 -6.52
C THR A 37 16.33 -20.63 -7.71
N LEU A 38 15.40 -19.68 -7.57
CA LEU A 38 15.15 -18.63 -8.56
C LEU A 38 15.78 -17.32 -8.09
N ASP A 39 16.59 -16.70 -8.93
CA ASP A 39 17.09 -15.34 -8.68
C ASP A 39 16.12 -14.30 -9.21
N VAL A 40 16.23 -13.07 -8.68
CA VAL A 40 15.42 -11.92 -9.15
C VAL A 40 15.56 -11.72 -10.66
N ASN A 41 16.74 -12.02 -11.22
CA ASN A 41 17.04 -11.91 -12.65
C ASN A 41 16.25 -12.90 -13.52
N ASP A 42 15.81 -14.04 -12.97
CA ASP A 42 15.10 -15.08 -13.71
C ASP A 42 13.61 -14.77 -13.90
N LEU A 43 13.07 -13.83 -13.12
CA LEU A 43 11.67 -13.43 -13.20
C LEU A 43 11.34 -12.74 -14.53
N TYR A 44 10.07 -12.70 -14.89
CA TYR A 44 9.63 -11.94 -16.06
C TYR A 44 9.39 -10.47 -15.70
N GLU A 45 9.56 -9.60 -16.69
CA GLU A 45 9.14 -8.22 -16.57
C GLU A 45 7.61 -8.10 -16.50
N PRO A 46 7.09 -7.08 -15.80
CA PRO A 46 5.65 -6.82 -15.80
C PRO A 46 5.17 -6.48 -17.21
N LEU A 47 3.90 -6.76 -17.49
CA LEU A 47 3.29 -6.28 -18.72
C LEU A 47 3.27 -4.73 -18.71
N PRO A 48 3.37 -4.06 -19.89
CA PRO A 48 3.38 -2.60 -19.96
C PRO A 48 2.16 -1.95 -19.29
N ASP A 49 0.99 -2.57 -19.43
CA ASP A 49 -0.25 -2.13 -18.79
C ASP A 49 -0.26 -2.31 -17.27
N TRP A 50 0.60 -3.19 -16.74
CA TRP A 50 0.69 -3.58 -15.33
C TRP A 50 1.88 -2.93 -14.63
N GLU A 51 2.63 -2.08 -15.33
CA GLU A 51 3.72 -1.32 -14.76
C GLU A 51 3.20 -0.36 -13.68
N ALA A 52 3.95 -0.25 -12.58
CA ALA A 52 3.54 0.54 -11.43
C ALA A 52 3.31 2.01 -11.80
N ALA A 53 4.19 2.60 -12.62
CA ALA A 53 4.07 3.98 -13.07
C ALA A 53 2.75 4.20 -13.83
N ALA A 54 2.48 3.41 -14.86
CA ALA A 54 1.28 3.53 -15.67
C ALA A 54 -0.03 3.34 -14.86
N LEU A 55 -0.06 2.38 -13.93
CA LEU A 55 -1.22 2.15 -13.07
C LEU A 55 -1.44 3.29 -12.07
N THR A 56 -0.36 3.80 -11.46
CA THR A 56 -0.44 4.91 -10.52
C THR A 56 -0.85 6.20 -11.23
N ASP A 57 -0.29 6.50 -12.40
CA ASP A 57 -0.66 7.69 -13.21
C ASP A 57 -2.15 7.68 -13.56
N LYS A 58 -2.68 6.52 -13.97
CA LYS A 58 -4.11 6.35 -14.28
C LYS A 58 -5.00 6.61 -13.06
N LEU A 59 -4.63 6.09 -11.89
CA LEU A 59 -5.41 6.29 -10.65
C LEU A 59 -5.32 7.73 -10.16
N GLU A 60 -4.13 8.33 -10.23
CA GLU A 60 -3.86 9.70 -9.81
C GLU A 60 -4.61 10.73 -10.66
N ALA A 61 -4.60 10.58 -11.99
CA ALA A 61 -5.37 11.44 -12.89
C ALA A 61 -6.88 11.40 -12.57
N ASN A 62 -7.43 10.21 -12.33
CA ASN A 62 -8.83 10.04 -11.94
C ASN A 62 -9.14 10.59 -10.54
N TRP A 63 -8.18 10.51 -9.62
CA TRP A 63 -8.28 11.09 -8.29
C TRP A 63 -8.34 12.62 -8.36
N PHE A 64 -7.42 13.26 -9.07
CA PHE A 64 -7.44 14.72 -9.26
C PHE A 64 -8.69 15.20 -10.00
N ALA A 65 -9.17 14.44 -10.99
CA ALA A 65 -10.44 14.74 -11.66
C ALA A 65 -11.63 14.69 -10.68
N GLU A 66 -11.64 13.76 -9.71
CA GLU A 66 -12.68 13.67 -8.69
C GLU A 66 -12.58 14.81 -7.66
N ILE A 67 -11.38 15.24 -7.28
CA ILE A 67 -11.18 16.43 -6.44
C ILE A 67 -11.75 17.67 -7.13
N LYS A 68 -11.42 17.89 -8.41
CA LYS A 68 -11.94 19.02 -9.20
C LYS A 68 -13.46 18.99 -9.33
N ARG A 69 -14.06 17.80 -9.45
CA ARG A 69 -15.51 17.64 -9.59
C ARG A 69 -16.27 17.86 -8.27
N ASN A 70 -15.69 17.47 -7.14
CA ASN A 70 -16.35 17.56 -5.83
C ASN A 70 -15.37 17.88 -4.71
N SER A 71 -15.09 19.17 -4.53
CA SER A 71 -14.11 19.68 -3.57
C SER A 71 -14.49 19.40 -2.11
N ASN A 72 -15.79 19.39 -1.77
CA ASN A 72 -16.24 19.24 -0.38
C ASN A 72 -16.06 17.82 0.15
N LYS A 73 -16.37 16.79 -0.66
CA LYS A 73 -16.24 15.38 -0.25
C LYS A 73 -15.80 14.46 -1.40
N PRO A 74 -14.54 14.52 -1.85
CA PRO A 74 -14.07 13.68 -2.94
C PRO A 74 -14.04 12.20 -2.54
N SER A 75 -14.47 11.30 -3.43
CA SER A 75 -14.61 9.87 -3.10
C SER A 75 -13.60 9.02 -3.84
N LEU A 76 -12.65 8.44 -3.10
CA LEU A 76 -11.60 7.59 -3.67
C LEU A 76 -12.16 6.31 -4.34
N ILE A 77 -13.30 5.81 -3.83
CA ILE A 77 -14.04 4.69 -4.41
C ILE A 77 -14.49 5.02 -5.84
N ARG A 78 -15.01 6.22 -6.11
CA ARG A 78 -15.44 6.59 -7.48
C ARG A 78 -14.26 6.75 -8.42
N ALA A 79 -13.16 7.35 -7.96
CA ALA A 79 -11.92 7.44 -8.75
C ALA A 79 -11.39 6.04 -9.11
N THR A 80 -11.47 5.10 -8.17
CA THR A 80 -11.10 3.69 -8.35
C THR A 80 -11.99 2.99 -9.38
N LEU A 81 -13.31 3.14 -9.25
CA LEU A 81 -14.28 2.59 -10.21
C LEU A 81 -14.08 3.17 -11.61
N ARG A 82 -13.72 4.45 -11.75
CA ARG A 82 -13.36 5.03 -13.06
C ARG A 82 -12.07 4.48 -13.64
N THR A 83 -11.09 4.18 -12.79
CA THR A 83 -9.81 3.61 -13.21
C THR A 83 -9.99 2.19 -13.75
N MET A 84 -10.83 1.38 -13.08
CA MET A 84 -11.12 0.00 -13.49
C MET A 84 -12.25 -0.12 -14.52
N ARG A 85 -13.09 0.91 -14.65
CA ARG A 85 -14.30 0.93 -15.49
C ARG A 85 -15.19 -0.29 -15.18
N TRP A 86 -15.60 -1.03 -16.21
CA TRP A 86 -16.49 -2.18 -16.12
C TRP A 86 -15.77 -3.50 -15.80
N LYS A 87 -14.44 -3.53 -15.70
CA LYS A 87 -13.66 -4.76 -15.50
C LYS A 87 -14.13 -5.61 -14.30
N PRO A 88 -14.26 -5.09 -13.06
CA PRO A 88 -14.69 -5.90 -11.93
C PRO A 88 -16.11 -6.47 -12.10
N PHE A 89 -17.01 -5.72 -12.75
CA PHE A 89 -18.36 -6.19 -13.05
C PHE A 89 -18.32 -7.34 -14.08
N LEU A 90 -17.56 -7.18 -15.16
CA LEU A 90 -17.38 -8.23 -16.17
C LEU A 90 -16.74 -9.49 -15.59
N LEU A 91 -15.81 -9.35 -14.64
CA LEU A 91 -15.21 -10.50 -13.95
C LEU A 91 -16.23 -11.25 -13.08
N GLY A 92 -17.17 -10.54 -12.44
CA GLY A 92 -18.25 -11.18 -11.69
C GLY A 92 -19.17 -12.02 -12.59
N LEU A 93 -19.47 -11.55 -13.80
CA LEU A 93 -20.31 -12.29 -14.75
C LEU A 93 -19.71 -13.64 -15.19
N ILE A 94 -18.39 -13.80 -15.13
CA ILE A 94 -17.70 -15.06 -15.49
C ILE A 94 -18.06 -16.20 -14.53
N PHE A 95 -18.44 -15.89 -13.28
CA PHE A 95 -18.82 -16.91 -12.28
C PHE A 95 -20.28 -17.37 -12.40
N ILE A 96 -21.13 -16.65 -13.14
CA ILE A 96 -22.54 -17.02 -13.28
C ILE A 96 -22.71 -18.41 -13.91
N PRO A 97 -22.01 -18.77 -15.02
CA PRO A 97 -22.09 -20.11 -15.59
C PRO A 97 -21.64 -21.23 -14.66
N SER A 98 -20.62 -21.00 -13.81
CA SER A 98 -20.19 -22.02 -12.84
C SER A 98 -21.26 -22.29 -11.79
N GLU A 99 -21.98 -21.27 -11.32
CA GLU A 99 -23.11 -21.46 -10.40
C GLU A 99 -24.23 -22.30 -11.01
N PHE A 100 -24.51 -22.13 -12.30
CA PHE A 100 -25.48 -22.99 -13.01
C PHE A 100 -24.98 -24.44 -13.10
N PHE A 101 -23.70 -24.65 -13.40
CA PHE A 101 -23.11 -25.98 -13.47
C PHE A 101 -23.14 -26.71 -12.12
N ASP A 102 -22.88 -26.01 -11.03
CA ASP A 102 -22.88 -26.58 -9.68
C ASP A 102 -24.29 -26.97 -9.22
N ILE A 103 -25.35 -26.33 -9.73
CA ILE A 103 -26.75 -26.74 -9.51
C ILE A 103 -27.15 -27.93 -10.40
N ILE A 104 -26.70 -27.96 -11.66
CA ILE A 104 -27.06 -29.01 -12.62
C ILE A 104 -26.37 -30.34 -12.29
N GLN A 105 -25.12 -30.30 -11.82
CA GLN A 105 -24.32 -31.48 -11.51
C GLN A 105 -25.01 -32.47 -10.53
N PRO A 106 -25.54 -32.06 -9.36
CA PRO A 106 -26.23 -32.96 -8.45
C PRO A 106 -27.56 -33.49 -9.00
N LEU A 107 -28.26 -32.72 -9.85
CA LEU A 107 -29.47 -33.20 -10.53
C LEU A 107 -29.15 -34.35 -11.49
N LEU A 108 -28.08 -34.22 -12.28
CA LEU A 108 -27.61 -35.28 -13.17
C LEU A 108 -27.14 -36.52 -12.40
N LEU A 109 -26.45 -36.33 -11.26
CA LEU A 109 -26.05 -37.42 -10.38
C LEU A 109 -27.28 -38.19 -9.86
N THR A 110 -28.38 -37.50 -9.62
CA THR A 110 -29.63 -38.11 -9.14
C THR A 110 -30.30 -38.95 -10.22
N PHE A 111 -30.33 -38.46 -11.47
CA PHE A 111 -30.78 -39.28 -12.59
C PHE A 111 -29.90 -40.51 -12.81
N LEU A 112 -28.60 -40.39 -12.56
CA LEU A 112 -27.68 -41.53 -12.59
C LEU A 112 -27.97 -42.51 -11.44
N MET A 113 -28.29 -42.06 -10.23
CA MET A 113 -28.62 -42.94 -9.11
C MET A 113 -29.86 -43.79 -9.39
N ARG A 114 -30.86 -43.27 -10.13
CA ARG A 114 -32.05 -44.05 -10.56
C ARG A 114 -31.72 -45.24 -11.45
N PHE A 115 -30.60 -45.23 -12.19
CA PHE A 115 -30.15 -46.39 -12.96
C PHE A 115 -29.80 -47.58 -12.06
N PHE A 116 -29.28 -47.32 -10.86
CA PHE A 116 -28.88 -48.36 -9.91
C PHE A 116 -30.05 -48.92 -9.07
N GLU A 117 -31.28 -48.48 -9.30
CA GLU A 117 -32.44 -49.05 -8.62
C GLU A 117 -32.79 -50.45 -9.15
N PRO A 118 -33.30 -51.36 -8.30
CA PRO A 118 -33.63 -52.75 -8.70
C PRO A 118 -34.67 -52.87 -9.83
N CYS A 119 -35.46 -51.82 -10.10
CA CYS A 119 -36.53 -51.80 -11.09
C CYS A 119 -36.29 -50.81 -12.23
N SER A 120 -35.05 -50.41 -12.50
CA SER A 120 -34.76 -49.40 -13.52
C SER A 120 -34.93 -49.96 -14.94
N THR A 121 -35.65 -49.23 -15.79
CA THR A 121 -35.82 -49.54 -17.22
C THR A 121 -34.81 -48.80 -18.11
N MET A 122 -33.83 -48.14 -17.48
CA MET A 122 -32.90 -47.25 -18.17
C MET A 122 -31.81 -48.05 -18.91
N PRO A 123 -31.60 -47.81 -20.22
CA PRO A 123 -30.58 -48.51 -20.97
C PRO A 123 -29.16 -48.02 -20.60
N ALA A 124 -28.16 -48.91 -20.69
CA ALA A 124 -26.78 -48.63 -20.25
C ALA A 124 -26.13 -47.42 -20.95
N TRP A 125 -26.45 -47.16 -22.22
CA TRP A 125 -25.91 -46.01 -22.95
C TRP A 125 -26.37 -44.67 -22.36
N HIS A 126 -27.57 -44.60 -21.78
CA HIS A 126 -28.08 -43.41 -21.10
C HIS A 126 -27.28 -43.12 -19.83
N ALA A 127 -26.92 -44.16 -19.07
CA ALA A 127 -26.09 -44.03 -17.88
C ALA A 127 -24.66 -43.55 -18.22
N TRP A 128 -24.05 -44.10 -19.28
CA TRP A 128 -22.76 -43.61 -19.80
C TRP A 128 -22.83 -42.16 -20.26
N LEU A 129 -23.90 -41.74 -20.93
CA LEU A 129 -24.09 -40.34 -21.31
C LEU A 129 -24.18 -39.42 -20.08
N LEU A 130 -24.97 -39.80 -19.07
CA LEU A 130 -25.12 -39.04 -17.82
C LEU A 130 -23.78 -38.91 -17.06
N THR A 131 -23.01 -39.99 -16.95
CA THR A 131 -21.68 -39.96 -16.30
C THR A 131 -20.67 -39.10 -17.05
N MET A 132 -20.61 -39.18 -18.38
CA MET A 132 -19.74 -38.32 -19.17
C MET A 132 -20.16 -36.84 -19.07
N SER A 133 -21.47 -36.59 -18.96
CA SER A 133 -22.02 -35.25 -18.80
C SER A 133 -21.68 -34.64 -17.44
N THR A 134 -21.75 -35.42 -16.34
CA THR A 134 -21.37 -34.94 -15.00
C THR A 134 -19.87 -34.63 -14.91
N ILE A 135 -19.02 -35.48 -15.48
CA ILE A 135 -17.56 -35.25 -15.53
C ILE A 135 -17.24 -34.00 -16.36
N PHE A 136 -17.89 -33.84 -17.52
CA PHE A 136 -17.67 -32.69 -18.39
C PHE A 136 -18.10 -31.38 -17.74
N ILE A 137 -19.27 -31.36 -17.08
CA ILE A 137 -19.77 -30.18 -16.35
C ILE A 137 -18.85 -29.83 -15.19
N ALA A 138 -18.38 -30.81 -14.42
CA ALA A 138 -17.42 -30.60 -13.34
C ALA A 138 -16.08 -30.02 -13.85
N PHE A 139 -15.57 -30.53 -14.98
CA PHE A 139 -14.37 -29.99 -15.62
C PHE A 139 -14.58 -28.54 -16.08
N CYS A 140 -15.71 -28.24 -16.74
CA CYS A 140 -16.05 -26.89 -17.18
C CYS A 140 -16.20 -25.92 -16.01
N SER A 141 -16.90 -26.30 -14.94
CA SER A 141 -17.03 -25.49 -13.71
C SER A 141 -15.66 -25.18 -13.11
N SER A 142 -14.80 -26.21 -12.97
CA SER A 142 -13.44 -26.05 -12.45
C SER A 142 -12.59 -25.09 -13.29
N VAL A 143 -12.62 -25.21 -14.62
CA VAL A 143 -11.88 -24.31 -15.52
C VAL A 143 -12.35 -22.87 -15.37
N ILE A 144 -13.66 -22.63 -15.33
CA ILE A 144 -14.25 -21.29 -15.20
C ILE A 144 -13.87 -20.66 -13.87
N VAL A 145 -14.03 -21.39 -12.76
CA VAL A 145 -13.73 -20.89 -11.41
C VAL A 145 -12.24 -20.57 -11.28
N ASN A 146 -11.34 -21.48 -11.66
CA ASN A 146 -9.90 -21.26 -11.56
C ASN A 146 -9.43 -20.06 -12.42
N TYR A 147 -9.91 -19.97 -13.65
CA TYR A 147 -9.59 -18.85 -14.53
C TYR A 147 -10.19 -17.52 -14.01
N GLY A 148 -11.40 -17.55 -13.46
CA GLY A 148 -12.05 -16.40 -12.83
C GLY A 148 -11.25 -15.89 -11.63
N ILE A 149 -10.82 -16.80 -10.74
CA ILE A 149 -9.97 -16.47 -9.58
C ILE A 149 -8.66 -15.81 -10.05
N TYR A 150 -7.99 -16.38 -11.05
CA TYR A 150 -6.77 -15.79 -11.62
C TYR A 150 -6.98 -14.35 -12.11
N LEU A 151 -8.07 -14.09 -12.85
CA LEU A 151 -8.37 -12.75 -13.34
C LEU A 151 -8.66 -11.76 -12.20
N ILE A 152 -9.40 -12.17 -11.18
CA ILE A 152 -9.66 -11.35 -9.99
C ILE A 152 -8.36 -11.06 -9.24
N SER A 153 -7.49 -12.05 -9.04
CA SER A 153 -6.20 -11.87 -8.38
C SER A 153 -5.30 -10.89 -9.12
N ASN A 154 -5.27 -10.93 -10.46
CA ASN A 154 -4.52 -9.96 -11.26
C ASN A 154 -5.07 -8.54 -11.12
N LEU A 155 -6.41 -8.38 -11.15
CA LEU A 155 -7.04 -7.08 -10.94
C LEU A 155 -6.74 -6.54 -9.53
N ALA A 156 -6.82 -7.39 -8.52
CA ALA A 156 -6.50 -7.04 -7.14
C ALA A 156 -5.04 -6.60 -6.99
N LEU A 157 -4.11 -7.28 -7.67
CA LEU A 157 -2.69 -6.90 -7.69
C LEU A 157 -2.48 -5.55 -8.37
N GLN A 158 -3.10 -5.31 -9.52
CA GLN A 158 -3.05 -4.02 -10.22
C GLN A 158 -3.54 -2.88 -9.32
N MET A 159 -4.67 -3.08 -8.63
CA MET A 159 -5.21 -2.10 -7.69
C MET A 159 -4.28 -1.85 -6.51
N ARG A 160 -3.69 -2.92 -5.94
CA ARG A 160 -2.73 -2.80 -4.85
C ARG A 160 -1.53 -1.96 -5.27
N VAL A 161 -0.96 -2.23 -6.45
CA VAL A 161 0.17 -1.45 -6.99
C VAL A 161 -0.22 0.00 -7.20
N ALA A 162 -1.39 0.27 -7.80
CA ALA A 162 -1.86 1.63 -8.04
C ALA A 162 -2.00 2.43 -6.73
N TYR A 163 -2.63 1.86 -5.69
CA TYR A 163 -2.75 2.50 -4.38
C TYR A 163 -1.40 2.68 -3.68
N SER A 164 -0.55 1.66 -3.69
CA SER A 164 0.77 1.74 -3.08
C SER A 164 1.61 2.83 -3.74
N GLY A 165 1.58 2.97 -5.07
CA GLY A 165 2.27 4.04 -5.77
C GLY A 165 1.69 5.43 -5.47
N LEU A 166 0.36 5.57 -5.40
CA LEU A 166 -0.30 6.85 -5.05
C LEU A 166 0.06 7.29 -3.63
N ILE A 167 -0.01 6.36 -2.67
CA ILE A 167 0.41 6.59 -1.28
C ILE A 167 1.89 6.94 -1.23
N PHE A 168 2.73 6.22 -1.98
CA PHE A 168 4.17 6.47 -2.02
C PHE A 168 4.50 7.85 -2.60
N ARG A 169 3.85 8.29 -3.69
CA ARG A 169 4.05 9.63 -4.25
C ARG A 169 3.67 10.72 -3.26
N LYS A 170 2.47 10.64 -2.68
CA LYS A 170 2.04 11.58 -1.63
C LYS A 170 2.97 11.54 -0.42
N ALA A 171 3.40 10.36 -0.01
CA ALA A 171 4.33 10.18 1.11
C ALA A 171 5.72 10.73 0.80
N SER A 172 6.22 10.59 -0.44
CA SER A 172 7.51 11.12 -0.85
C SER A 172 7.55 12.64 -0.90
N ILE A 173 6.42 13.26 -1.25
CA ILE A 173 6.26 14.73 -1.18
C ILE A 173 6.26 15.18 0.29
N ASN A 174 5.59 14.43 1.16
CA ASN A 174 5.45 14.76 2.58
C ASN A 174 6.50 14.06 3.48
N ILE A 175 7.58 13.50 2.94
CA ILE A 175 8.49 12.60 3.69
C ILE A 175 9.12 13.31 4.90
N ASN A 176 9.42 14.61 4.77
CA ASN A 176 9.98 15.41 5.87
C ASN A 176 9.01 15.53 7.06
N ASN A 177 7.69 15.51 6.80
CA ASN A 177 6.65 15.62 7.83
C ASN A 177 6.16 14.24 8.32
N ILE A 178 6.09 13.25 7.43
CA ILE A 178 5.59 11.89 7.73
C ILE A 178 6.60 11.06 8.53
N LEU A 179 7.90 11.28 8.33
CA LEU A 179 8.95 10.62 9.14
C LEU A 179 8.81 10.90 10.64
N GLN A 180 8.04 11.93 11.04
CA GLN A 180 7.75 12.24 12.43
C GLN A 180 6.48 11.57 12.99
N VAL A 181 5.62 10.99 12.14
CA VAL A 181 4.22 10.64 12.51
C VAL A 181 3.84 9.18 12.23
N THR A 182 4.69 8.34 11.64
CA THR A 182 4.32 6.92 11.41
C THR A 182 4.16 6.12 12.71
N ASP A 183 2.91 5.64 12.88
CA ASP A 183 2.36 4.64 13.81
C ASP A 183 2.59 4.88 15.30
N GLN A 184 1.58 5.23 16.09
CA GLN A 184 1.71 5.41 17.55
C GLN A 184 2.46 4.27 18.27
N ARG A 185 2.27 3.01 17.86
CA ARG A 185 3.04 1.86 18.39
C ARG A 185 4.50 1.88 17.93
N VAL A 186 4.77 2.14 16.66
CA VAL A 186 6.14 2.25 16.12
C VAL A 186 6.83 3.50 16.64
N LYS A 187 6.12 4.61 16.81
CA LYS A 187 6.54 5.85 17.45
C LYS A 187 6.93 5.61 18.89
N ILE A 188 6.05 5.03 19.72
CA ILE A 188 6.39 4.67 21.12
C ILE A 188 7.57 3.69 21.15
N MET A 189 7.57 2.64 20.32
CA MET A 189 8.71 1.71 20.26
C MET A 189 9.99 2.39 19.78
N SER A 190 9.92 3.31 18.83
CA SER A 190 11.06 4.05 18.30
C SER A 190 11.57 5.09 19.29
N GLU A 191 10.69 5.75 20.05
CA GLU A 191 11.04 6.68 21.13
C GLU A 191 11.69 5.93 22.30
N ILE A 192 11.17 4.73 22.63
CA ILE A 192 11.77 3.84 23.63
C ILE A 192 13.13 3.33 23.15
N ILE A 193 13.27 2.92 21.89
CA ILE A 193 14.56 2.46 21.33
C ILE A 193 15.58 3.61 21.28
N LYS A 194 15.17 4.79 20.81
CA LYS A 194 15.99 6.02 20.81
C LYS A 194 16.40 6.41 22.23
N SER A 195 15.52 6.18 23.22
CA SER A 195 15.77 6.48 24.63
C SER A 195 16.19 5.26 25.44
N MET A 196 16.59 4.13 24.82
CA MET A 196 16.75 2.87 25.55
C MET A 196 17.82 2.98 26.63
N ARG A 197 18.88 3.74 26.34
CA ARG A 197 19.92 4.04 27.32
C ARG A 197 19.37 4.75 28.57
N ILE A 198 18.49 5.74 28.40
CA ILE A 198 17.84 6.46 29.51
C ILE A 198 16.92 5.52 30.27
N VAL A 199 16.08 4.75 29.56
CA VAL A 199 15.17 3.77 30.17
C VAL A 199 15.93 2.75 31.02
N LYS A 200 17.10 2.29 30.55
CA LYS A 200 17.98 1.38 31.30
C LYS A 200 18.64 2.06 32.51
N ILE A 201 19.17 3.27 32.35
CA ILE A 201 19.81 4.03 33.44
C ILE A 201 18.82 4.29 34.58
N TYR A 202 17.57 4.62 34.26
CA TYR A 202 16.53 4.89 35.25
C TYR A 202 15.73 3.64 35.66
N CYS A 203 16.09 2.45 35.17
CA CYS A 203 15.38 1.20 35.41
C CYS A 203 13.86 1.28 35.12
N TRP A 204 13.46 2.11 34.16
CA TRP A 204 12.06 2.30 33.77
C TRP A 204 11.50 1.15 32.92
N GLU A 205 12.29 0.11 32.67
CA GLU A 205 11.90 -1.07 31.90
C GLU A 205 10.58 -1.67 32.39
N MET A 206 10.42 -1.84 33.70
CA MET A 206 9.19 -2.40 34.28
C MET A 206 7.96 -1.49 34.10
N ALA A 207 8.15 -0.17 34.13
CA ALA A 207 7.07 0.79 33.96
C ALA A 207 6.59 0.82 32.51
N PHE A 208 7.52 0.86 31.54
CA PHE A 208 7.19 0.78 30.12
C PHE A 208 6.58 -0.56 29.74
N ASP A 209 7.13 -1.65 30.26
CA ASP A 209 6.60 -2.98 30.00
C ASP A 209 5.17 -3.14 30.54
N LYS A 210 4.85 -2.64 31.74
CA LYS A 210 3.47 -2.60 32.24
C LYS A 210 2.54 -1.82 31.32
N LYS A 211 2.98 -0.64 30.84
CA LYS A 211 2.19 0.20 29.93
C LYS A 211 1.94 -0.49 28.58
N ILE A 212 2.97 -1.10 28.00
CA ILE A 212 2.88 -1.84 26.74
C ILE A 212 1.98 -3.08 26.92
N ARG A 213 2.14 -3.84 28.01
CA ARG A 213 1.28 -4.99 28.32
C ARG A 213 -0.19 -4.61 28.45
N HIS A 214 -0.50 -3.45 29.04
CA HIS A 214 -1.89 -2.96 29.14
C HIS A 214 -2.50 -2.66 27.77
N ILE A 215 -1.76 -1.99 26.89
CA ILE A 215 -2.20 -1.70 25.51
C ILE A 215 -2.37 -3.01 24.74
N ARG A 216 -1.37 -3.90 24.81
CA ARG A 216 -1.40 -5.21 24.14
C ARG A 216 -2.56 -6.08 24.60
N ARG A 217 -2.90 -6.07 25.90
CA ARG A 217 -4.08 -6.78 26.41
C ARG A 217 -5.37 -6.29 25.77
N ARG A 218 -5.55 -4.97 25.58
CA ARG A 218 -6.72 -4.41 24.90
C ARG A 218 -6.80 -4.84 23.43
N GLU A 219 -5.67 -4.79 22.72
CA GLU A 219 -5.59 -5.25 21.32
C GLU A 219 -5.92 -6.75 21.19
N ILE A 220 -5.34 -7.59 22.07
CA ILE A 220 -5.60 -9.03 22.08
C ILE A 220 -7.06 -9.32 22.38
N ILE A 221 -7.67 -8.66 23.38
CA ILE A 221 -9.09 -8.88 23.70
C ILE A 221 -9.96 -8.54 22.51
N GLN A 222 -9.72 -7.41 21.83
CA GLN A 222 -10.46 -7.05 20.62
C GLN A 222 -10.29 -8.07 19.49
N TYR A 223 -9.06 -8.54 19.26
CA TYR A 223 -8.78 -9.57 18.28
C TYR A 223 -9.44 -10.91 18.65
N MET A 224 -9.39 -11.30 19.93
CA MET A 224 -10.05 -12.51 20.41
C MET A 224 -11.56 -12.42 20.31
N CYS A 225 -12.19 -11.27 20.62
CA CYS A 225 -13.62 -11.09 20.40
C CYS A 225 -14.00 -11.23 18.91
N SER A 226 -13.19 -10.66 18.00
CA SER A 226 -13.39 -10.84 16.55
C SER A 226 -13.24 -12.30 16.12
N LEU A 227 -12.21 -13.00 16.63
CA LEU A 227 -12.02 -14.42 16.36
C LEU A 227 -13.14 -15.27 16.93
N MET A 228 -13.61 -14.98 18.14
CA MET A 228 -14.75 -15.67 18.75
C MET A 228 -16.01 -15.51 17.90
N PHE A 229 -16.25 -14.30 17.37
CA PHE A 229 -17.35 -14.07 16.44
C PHE A 229 -17.20 -14.92 15.17
N ASP A 230 -16.01 -14.95 14.58
CA ASP A 230 -15.73 -15.80 13.40
C ASP A 230 -15.95 -17.29 13.71
N CYS A 231 -15.50 -17.80 14.87
CA CYS A 231 -15.72 -19.18 15.30
C CYS A 231 -17.20 -19.49 15.51
N VAL A 232 -17.95 -18.60 16.16
CA VAL A 232 -19.40 -18.74 16.36
C VAL A 232 -20.13 -18.78 15.03
N GLN A 233 -19.75 -17.91 14.08
CA GLN A 233 -20.29 -17.91 12.73
C GLN A 233 -20.02 -19.24 11.99
N MET A 234 -18.80 -19.78 12.09
CA MET A 234 -18.44 -21.08 11.52
C MET A 234 -19.28 -22.21 12.12
N LEU A 235 -19.42 -22.26 13.44
CA LEU A 235 -20.23 -23.26 14.14
C LEU A 235 -21.71 -23.20 13.71
N PHE A 236 -22.30 -22.00 13.59
CA PHE A 236 -23.67 -21.84 13.11
C PHE A 236 -23.83 -22.30 11.64
N SER A 237 -22.84 -22.01 10.79
CA SER A 237 -22.86 -22.43 9.38
C SER A 237 -22.82 -23.95 9.23
N ASP A 238 -21.98 -24.65 10.00
CA ASP A 238 -21.91 -26.11 10.00
C ASP A 238 -23.14 -26.76 10.62
N THR A 239 -23.66 -26.19 11.71
CA THR A 239 -24.83 -26.71 12.42
C THR A 239 -26.11 -26.56 11.60
N TYR A 240 -26.24 -25.48 10.80
CA TYR A 240 -27.43 -25.23 9.97
C TYR A 240 -27.79 -26.42 9.09
N ILE A 241 -26.82 -26.96 8.33
CA ILE A 241 -27.07 -28.10 7.43
C ILE A 241 -27.57 -29.32 8.23
N ASN A 242 -26.88 -29.67 9.32
CA ASN A 242 -27.23 -30.84 10.13
C ASN A 242 -28.64 -30.71 10.75
N VAL A 243 -29.01 -29.51 11.21
CA VAL A 243 -30.35 -29.25 11.75
C VAL A 243 -31.41 -29.31 10.66
N THR A 244 -31.15 -28.75 9.46
CA THR A 244 -32.10 -28.87 8.34
C THR A 244 -32.33 -30.31 7.93
N PHE A 245 -31.30 -31.16 7.94
CA PHE A 245 -31.47 -32.60 7.72
C PHE A 245 -32.26 -33.26 8.83
N LEU A 246 -31.95 -33.00 10.11
CA LEU A 246 -32.69 -33.56 11.23
C LEU A 246 -34.18 -33.19 11.16
N MET A 247 -34.48 -31.95 10.82
CA MET A 247 -35.86 -31.48 10.66
C MET A 247 -36.55 -32.15 9.46
N MET A 248 -35.86 -32.34 8.34
CA MET A 248 -36.37 -33.08 7.18
C MET A 248 -36.65 -34.55 7.52
N TYR A 249 -35.75 -35.22 8.23
CA TYR A 249 -35.99 -36.59 8.73
C TYR A 249 -37.20 -36.64 9.67
N GLY A 250 -37.32 -35.67 10.58
CA GLY A 250 -38.43 -35.56 11.51
C GLY A 250 -39.78 -35.37 10.83
N THR A 251 -39.87 -34.54 9.79
CA THR A 251 -41.12 -34.35 9.02
C THR A 251 -41.46 -35.57 8.17
N MET A 252 -40.48 -36.22 7.53
CA MET A 252 -40.72 -37.46 6.79
C MET A 252 -41.24 -38.57 7.70
N TRP A 253 -40.69 -38.68 8.90
CA TRP A 253 -41.17 -39.60 9.93
C TRP A 253 -42.59 -39.26 10.41
N TRP A 254 -42.86 -37.98 10.72
CA TRP A 254 -44.17 -37.52 11.18
C TRP A 254 -45.30 -37.76 10.17
N PHE A 255 -45.04 -37.50 8.89
CA PHE A 255 -46.01 -37.69 7.81
C PHE A 255 -46.00 -39.10 7.20
N ASN A 256 -45.17 -40.00 7.74
CA ASN A 256 -45.00 -41.38 7.26
C ASN A 256 -44.72 -41.47 5.74
N ILE A 257 -43.91 -40.53 5.24
CA ILE A 257 -43.48 -40.46 3.83
C ILE A 257 -42.33 -41.46 3.65
N ARG A 258 -42.37 -42.26 2.57
CA ARG A 258 -41.28 -43.20 2.25
C ARG A 258 -39.97 -42.45 2.00
N PHE A 259 -38.89 -42.94 2.59
CA PHE A 259 -37.55 -42.42 2.34
C PHE A 259 -37.11 -42.73 0.90
N ASP A 260 -37.07 -41.70 0.07
CA ASP A 260 -36.42 -41.75 -1.23
C ASP A 260 -34.97 -41.26 -1.10
N ILE A 261 -34.02 -42.16 -1.36
CA ILE A 261 -32.58 -41.87 -1.30
C ILE A 261 -32.19 -40.79 -2.32
N HIS A 262 -32.89 -40.71 -3.45
CA HIS A 262 -32.63 -39.72 -4.50
C HIS A 262 -32.94 -38.32 -4.03
N PHE A 263 -34.11 -38.14 -3.39
CA PHE A 263 -34.51 -36.86 -2.83
C PHE A 263 -33.51 -36.37 -1.77
N PHE A 264 -33.04 -37.27 -0.91
CA PHE A 264 -32.03 -36.96 0.10
C PHE A 264 -30.69 -36.54 -0.54
N ALA A 265 -30.22 -37.26 -1.57
CA ALA A 265 -28.98 -36.94 -2.27
C ALA A 265 -29.05 -35.56 -2.96
N VAL A 266 -30.15 -35.23 -3.66
CA VAL A 266 -30.36 -33.91 -4.27
C VAL A 266 -30.34 -32.81 -3.20
N ALA A 267 -31.18 -32.97 -2.17
CA ALA A 267 -31.34 -31.98 -1.11
C ALA A 267 -29.99 -31.72 -0.42
N SER A 268 -29.21 -32.77 -0.18
CA SER A 268 -27.91 -32.64 0.49
C SER A 268 -26.87 -31.90 -0.35
N CYS A 269 -26.76 -32.19 -1.65
CA CYS A 269 -25.85 -31.46 -2.52
C CYS A 269 -26.27 -29.98 -2.68
N LEU A 270 -27.56 -29.70 -2.87
CA LEU A 270 -28.05 -28.32 -3.04
C LEU A 270 -27.89 -27.49 -1.76
N LEU A 271 -28.21 -28.05 -0.58
CA LEU A 271 -27.99 -27.37 0.70
C LEU A 271 -26.49 -27.14 0.97
N GLY A 272 -25.64 -28.07 0.56
CA GLY A 272 -24.18 -27.92 0.60
C GLY A 272 -23.70 -26.72 -0.24
N HIS A 273 -24.20 -26.59 -1.47
CA HIS A 273 -23.87 -25.46 -2.35
C HIS A 273 -24.40 -24.14 -1.80
N MET A 274 -25.66 -24.12 -1.32
CA MET A 274 -26.24 -22.93 -0.70
C MET A 274 -25.46 -22.46 0.52
N LYS A 275 -24.93 -23.38 1.34
CA LYS A 275 -24.06 -23.02 2.46
C LYS A 275 -22.81 -22.28 2.00
N LEU A 276 -22.09 -22.82 1.03
CA LEU A 276 -20.85 -22.23 0.53
C LEU A 276 -21.10 -20.82 -0.04
N SER A 277 -22.09 -20.67 -0.92
CA SER A 277 -22.36 -19.40 -1.60
C SER A 277 -23.04 -18.36 -0.70
N VAL A 278 -24.12 -18.72 0.00
CA VAL A 278 -24.95 -17.75 0.74
C VAL A 278 -24.41 -17.49 2.14
N VAL A 279 -23.86 -18.50 2.82
CA VAL A 279 -23.42 -18.34 4.21
C VAL A 279 -21.94 -18.00 4.28
N GLU A 280 -21.07 -18.67 3.53
CA GLU A 280 -19.63 -18.47 3.68
C GLU A 280 -19.11 -17.30 2.83
N TYR A 281 -19.29 -17.36 1.51
CA TYR A 281 -18.75 -16.32 0.61
C TYR A 281 -19.41 -14.95 0.80
N PHE A 282 -20.71 -14.89 1.05
CA PHE A 282 -21.37 -13.61 1.35
C PHE A 282 -20.82 -12.95 2.63
N ASN A 283 -20.64 -13.73 3.70
CA ASN A 283 -20.11 -13.21 4.96
C ASN A 283 -18.66 -12.72 4.79
N PHE A 284 -17.82 -13.48 4.09
CA PHE A 284 -16.48 -13.01 3.75
C PHE A 284 -16.53 -11.73 2.90
N GLY A 285 -17.38 -11.69 1.87
CA GLY A 285 -17.59 -10.51 1.02
C GLY A 285 -17.95 -9.26 1.83
N MET A 286 -18.91 -9.37 2.75
CA MET A 286 -19.32 -8.27 3.62
C MET A 286 -18.22 -7.83 4.58
N LYS A 287 -17.53 -8.78 5.21
CA LYS A 287 -16.40 -8.50 6.12
C LYS A 287 -15.30 -7.71 5.40
N TYR A 288 -14.88 -8.18 4.23
CA TYR A 288 -13.84 -7.51 3.45
C TYR A 288 -14.31 -6.16 2.88
N LEU A 289 -15.60 -6.01 2.55
CA LEU A 289 -16.15 -4.73 2.13
C LEU A 289 -16.06 -3.67 3.25
N ILE A 290 -16.36 -4.04 4.49
CA ILE A 290 -16.23 -3.14 5.66
C ILE A 290 -14.77 -2.72 5.85
N HIS A 291 -13.84 -3.69 5.83
CA HIS A 291 -12.41 -3.39 5.93
C HIS A 291 -11.92 -2.49 4.79
N TYR A 292 -12.40 -2.74 3.57
CA TYR A 292 -12.10 -1.90 2.41
C TYR A 292 -12.62 -0.48 2.59
N MET A 293 -13.86 -0.27 3.01
CA MET A 293 -14.42 1.08 3.26
C MET A 293 -13.61 1.84 4.33
N ALA A 294 -13.20 1.16 5.41
CA ALA A 294 -12.37 1.75 6.45
C ALA A 294 -10.95 2.10 5.94
N ALA A 295 -10.36 1.26 5.09
CA ALA A 295 -9.07 1.54 4.45
C ALA A 295 -9.18 2.74 3.48
N GLN A 296 -10.24 2.79 2.66
CA GLN A 296 -10.52 3.92 1.75
C GLN A 296 -10.63 5.24 2.49
N LYS A 297 -11.33 5.26 3.63
CA LYS A 297 -11.43 6.46 4.48
C LYS A 297 -10.05 6.92 4.97
N ARG A 298 -9.23 5.99 5.48
CA ARG A 298 -7.87 6.30 5.96
C ARG A 298 -6.97 6.83 4.84
N ILE A 299 -6.94 6.14 3.69
CA ILE A 299 -6.15 6.56 2.53
C ILE A 299 -6.63 7.92 2.01
N ARG A 300 -7.94 8.13 1.90
CA ARG A 300 -8.51 9.43 1.52
C ARG A 300 -8.07 10.54 2.47
N THR A 301 -8.20 10.34 3.78
CA THR A 301 -7.77 11.35 4.76
C THR A 301 -6.30 11.69 4.60
N PHE A 302 -5.45 10.68 4.38
CA PHE A 302 -4.02 10.87 4.12
C PHE A 302 -3.73 11.65 2.84
N LEU A 303 -4.42 11.32 1.74
CA LEU A 303 -4.25 12.00 0.45
C LEU A 303 -4.72 13.47 0.48
N LEU A 304 -5.73 13.77 1.31
CA LEU A 304 -6.26 15.12 1.51
C LEU A 304 -5.48 15.93 2.55
N LEU A 305 -4.43 15.38 3.16
CA LEU A 305 -3.55 16.18 4.01
C LEU A 305 -2.95 17.31 3.18
N ASP A 306 -3.01 18.52 3.74
CA ASP A 306 -2.41 19.71 3.17
C ASP A 306 -0.91 19.45 2.92
N GLU A 307 -0.48 19.68 1.69
CA GLU A 307 0.93 19.59 1.31
C GLU A 307 1.65 20.85 1.81
N SER A 308 2.95 20.73 2.10
CA SER A 308 3.76 21.92 2.40
C SER A 308 3.74 22.86 1.19
N GLU A 309 3.65 24.17 1.44
CA GLU A 309 3.47 25.23 0.43
C GLU A 309 4.57 25.31 -0.63
N ARG A 310 5.60 24.44 -0.60
CA ARG A 310 6.57 24.29 -1.68
C ARG A 310 5.91 23.99 -3.03
N ASP A 311 4.85 23.17 -3.08
CA ASP A 311 4.19 22.78 -4.33
C ASP A 311 2.97 23.63 -4.71
N ASN A 312 2.36 24.36 -3.78
CA ASN A 312 1.41 25.42 -4.14
C ASN A 312 2.05 26.44 -5.10
N ARG A 313 3.38 26.58 -5.10
CA ARG A 313 4.14 27.44 -6.03
C ARG A 313 3.99 27.06 -7.51
N LEU A 314 3.70 25.79 -7.82
CA LEU A 314 3.48 25.33 -9.20
C LEU A 314 2.02 25.46 -9.65
N LEU A 315 1.07 25.48 -8.71
CA LEU A 315 -0.38 25.48 -9.00
C LEU A 315 -1.07 26.83 -8.76
N SER A 316 -0.61 27.65 -7.81
CA SER A 316 -1.23 28.93 -7.46
C SER A 316 -0.41 30.11 -7.95
N ARG A 317 -0.42 30.33 -9.27
CA ARG A 317 -0.07 31.63 -9.88
C ARG A 317 -1.17 32.69 -9.66
N SER A 318 -2.25 32.39 -8.95
CA SER A 318 -3.49 33.19 -8.97
C SER A 318 -4.09 33.61 -7.62
N HIS A 319 -3.51 33.29 -6.46
CA HIS A 319 -4.03 33.78 -5.17
C HIS A 319 -2.95 34.45 -4.33
N SER A 320 -3.05 35.78 -4.29
CA SER A 320 -2.10 36.74 -3.74
C SER A 320 -2.55 37.26 -2.38
N GLU A 321 -2.39 36.48 -1.30
CA GLU A 321 -2.60 37.00 0.08
C GLU A 321 -1.61 36.45 1.14
N LEU A 322 -0.77 35.45 0.82
CA LEU A 322 0.23 34.89 1.73
C LEU A 322 1.66 35.28 1.35
N GLY A 323 2.54 35.42 2.35
CA GLY A 323 3.96 35.68 2.14
C GLY A 323 4.68 34.51 1.46
N TYR A 324 5.55 34.77 0.48
CA TYR A 324 6.16 33.71 -0.33
C TYR A 324 7.69 33.80 -0.41
N ILE A 325 8.32 32.67 -0.77
CA ILE A 325 9.74 32.61 -1.11
C ILE A 325 9.91 32.69 -2.63
N GLU A 326 10.51 33.76 -3.15
CA GLU A 326 10.86 33.87 -4.57
C GLU A 326 12.25 33.25 -4.82
N GLN A 327 12.30 32.19 -5.62
CA GLN A 327 13.52 31.59 -6.16
C GLN A 327 13.61 31.90 -7.65
N ASN A 328 13.90 33.16 -7.99
CA ASN A 328 14.13 33.51 -9.39
C ASN A 328 15.61 33.32 -9.75
N GLU A 329 15.88 32.84 -10.98
CA GLU A 329 17.13 33.15 -11.66
C GLU A 329 17.14 34.67 -11.97
N PRO A 330 18.29 35.35 -11.88
CA PRO A 330 18.32 36.79 -12.05
C PRO A 330 17.87 37.16 -13.48
N PRO A 331 17.08 38.24 -13.66
CA PRO A 331 17.07 38.90 -14.96
C PRO A 331 18.51 39.29 -15.28
N ILE A 332 18.96 39.01 -16.51
CA ILE A 332 20.27 39.45 -17.00
C ILE A 332 20.24 40.98 -17.08
N VAL A 333 20.49 41.63 -15.95
CA VAL A 333 20.74 43.07 -15.90
C VAL A 333 22.20 43.26 -16.25
N LYS A 334 22.44 43.53 -17.54
CA LYS A 334 23.66 44.21 -17.96
C LYS A 334 23.64 45.61 -17.34
N ASN A 335 24.35 45.79 -16.23
CA ASN A 335 25.38 46.82 -16.06
C ASN A 335 25.69 47.05 -14.57
N ASN A 336 26.99 46.93 -14.28
CA ASN A 336 27.82 47.55 -13.24
C ASN A 336 27.33 47.64 -11.77
N GLN A 337 28.06 46.88 -10.94
CA GLN A 337 28.49 47.20 -9.58
C GLN A 337 27.39 47.41 -8.52
N THR A 338 26.67 46.32 -8.23
CA THR A 338 26.42 45.87 -6.85
C THR A 338 26.07 44.40 -6.96
N GLN A 339 26.81 43.51 -6.27
CA GLN A 339 26.43 42.11 -6.22
C GLN A 339 25.07 42.03 -5.52
N SER A 340 24.03 41.60 -6.24
CA SER A 340 22.70 41.47 -5.65
C SER A 340 22.76 40.51 -4.46
N PRO A 341 22.15 40.83 -3.30
CA PRO A 341 22.13 39.94 -2.15
C PRO A 341 21.56 38.57 -2.54
N LYS A 342 22.25 37.51 -2.11
CA LYS A 342 21.87 36.12 -2.37
C LYS A 342 20.66 35.71 -1.53
N VAL A 343 20.48 36.33 -0.37
CA VAL A 343 19.32 36.18 0.49
C VAL A 343 18.79 37.58 0.85
N ILE A 344 17.51 37.82 0.58
CA ILE A 344 16.78 39.02 1.03
C ILE A 344 15.66 38.50 1.91
N CYS A 345 15.73 38.75 3.22
CA CYS A 345 14.71 38.31 4.15
C CYS A 345 13.96 39.53 4.68
N ASN A 346 12.67 39.63 4.36
CA ASN A 346 11.76 40.58 4.96
C ASN A 346 10.55 39.81 5.51
N LEU A 347 10.79 39.06 6.58
CA LEU A 347 9.83 38.16 7.21
C LEU A 347 9.09 38.89 8.33
N LYS A 348 7.77 39.09 8.19
CA LYS A 348 6.98 39.68 9.28
C LYS A 348 6.51 38.62 10.26
N ARG A 349 5.94 37.51 9.79
CA ARG A 349 5.37 36.46 10.64
C ARG A 349 5.52 35.08 10.02
N ALA A 350 6.01 34.11 10.81
CA ALA A 350 6.03 32.68 10.46
C ALA A 350 5.44 31.83 11.59
N GLN A 351 4.80 30.72 11.23
CA GLN A 351 4.12 29.82 12.16
C GLN A 351 4.27 28.35 11.75
N TRP A 352 4.35 27.46 12.74
CA TRP A 352 4.42 26.01 12.55
C TRP A 352 3.06 25.38 12.22
N GLU A 353 2.01 25.87 12.89
CA GLU A 353 0.64 25.40 12.71
C GLU A 353 -0.22 26.53 12.16
N LYS A 354 -1.23 26.19 11.35
CA LYS A 354 -2.15 27.18 10.75
C LYS A 354 -2.87 28.06 11.79
N ASN A 355 -3.09 27.52 13.00
CA ASN A 355 -3.77 28.20 14.12
C ASN A 355 -2.84 28.41 15.33
N GLY A 356 -1.52 28.29 15.14
CA GLY A 356 -0.54 28.38 16.22
C GLY A 356 -0.12 29.81 16.54
N SER A 357 0.71 29.97 17.57
CA SER A 357 1.39 31.23 17.83
C SER A 357 2.51 31.47 16.81
N PHE A 358 2.73 32.72 16.43
CA PHE A 358 3.83 33.09 15.55
C PHE A 358 5.17 32.87 16.24
N CYS A 359 6.00 31.99 15.68
CA CYS A 359 7.32 31.63 16.21
C CYS A 359 8.37 32.70 15.89
N LEU A 360 8.29 33.29 14.70
CA LEU A 360 9.19 34.35 14.25
C LEU A 360 8.39 35.60 13.93
N LYS A 361 8.89 36.76 14.37
CA LYS A 361 8.26 38.07 14.19
C LYS A 361 9.29 39.11 13.75
N ASN A 362 8.99 39.86 12.70
CA ASN A 362 9.74 41.03 12.22
C ASN A 362 11.25 40.80 12.06
N ILE A 363 11.63 39.84 11.22
CA ILE A 363 13.02 39.55 10.87
C ILE A 363 13.32 40.17 9.50
N VAL A 364 14.25 41.12 9.48
CA VAL A 364 14.71 41.77 8.25
C VAL A 364 16.23 41.70 8.18
N PHE A 365 16.78 41.06 7.15
CA PHE A 365 18.22 41.03 6.89
C PHE A 365 18.52 40.68 5.43
N ASP A 366 19.66 41.16 4.94
CA ASP A 366 20.18 40.85 3.60
C ASP A 366 21.57 40.19 3.73
N ALA A 367 21.84 39.19 2.89
CA ALA A 367 23.11 38.46 2.84
C ALA A 367 23.72 38.49 1.43
N HIS A 368 24.98 38.90 1.31
CA HIS A 368 25.68 39.02 0.04
C HIS A 368 26.56 37.80 -0.26
N PRO A 369 26.93 37.55 -1.54
CA PRO A 369 27.84 36.48 -1.89
C PRO A 369 29.21 36.63 -1.20
N GLY A 370 29.66 35.59 -0.50
CA GLY A 370 30.93 35.59 0.21
C GLY A 370 30.83 35.93 1.70
N ASP A 371 29.64 36.35 2.18
CA ASP A 371 29.43 36.67 3.59
C ASP A 371 29.47 35.41 4.47
N LEU A 372 30.18 35.51 5.59
CA LEU A 372 30.12 34.56 6.70
C LEU A 372 29.23 35.14 7.80
N ILE A 373 27.96 34.72 7.84
CA ILE A 373 26.97 35.23 8.79
C ILE A 373 26.84 34.28 9.98
N CYS A 374 26.91 34.84 11.20
CA CYS A 374 26.69 34.12 12.44
C CYS A 374 25.38 34.56 13.11
N ILE A 375 24.54 33.59 13.51
CA ILE A 375 23.27 33.85 14.22
C ILE A 375 23.44 33.43 15.68
N ILE A 376 23.35 34.39 16.60
CA ILE A 376 23.49 34.18 18.04
C ILE A 376 22.21 34.55 18.78
N GLY A 377 22.00 33.95 19.96
CA GLY A 377 20.84 34.22 20.81
C GLY A 377 20.62 33.14 21.88
N PRO A 378 19.66 33.32 22.80
CA PRO A 378 19.36 32.34 23.83
C PRO A 378 18.77 31.04 23.27
N VAL A 379 18.70 29.99 24.11
CA VAL A 379 18.02 28.73 23.77
C VAL A 379 16.52 29.01 23.61
N GLY A 380 15.89 28.47 22.56
CA GLY A 380 14.48 28.73 22.27
C GLY A 380 14.18 30.05 21.55
N ALA A 381 15.20 30.85 21.18
CA ALA A 381 15.02 32.12 20.46
C ALA A 381 14.54 31.99 18.99
N GLY A 382 14.26 30.78 18.50
CA GLY A 382 13.81 30.55 17.13
C GLY A 382 14.92 30.47 16.07
N LYS A 383 16.19 30.30 16.46
CA LYS A 383 17.34 30.19 15.52
C LYS A 383 17.16 29.04 14.51
N SER A 384 16.84 27.84 15.01
CA SER A 384 16.57 26.68 14.15
C SER A 384 15.31 26.91 13.30
N SER A 385 14.27 27.51 13.88
CA SER A 385 13.04 27.88 13.16
C SER A 385 13.34 28.84 12.01
N LEU A 386 14.22 29.83 12.19
CA LEU A 386 14.61 30.75 11.13
C LEU A 386 15.26 30.02 9.95
N LEU A 387 16.18 29.09 10.22
CA LEU A 387 16.78 28.26 9.16
C LEU A 387 15.72 27.41 8.45
N GLN A 388 14.76 26.85 9.19
CA GLN A 388 13.66 26.08 8.61
C GLN A 388 12.65 26.92 7.82
N THR A 389 12.47 28.20 8.19
CA THR A 389 11.71 29.15 7.37
C THR A 389 12.45 29.48 6.07
N LEU A 390 13.77 29.68 6.13
CA LEU A 390 14.58 29.93 4.93
C LEU A 390 14.62 28.73 3.97
N THR A 391 14.64 27.49 4.49
CA THR A 391 14.52 26.28 3.66
C THR A 391 13.09 26.07 3.15
N GLY A 392 12.10 26.77 3.69
CA GLY A 392 10.68 26.65 3.32
C GLY A 392 9.96 25.46 3.94
N GLU A 393 10.45 24.94 5.06
CA GLU A 393 9.74 23.94 5.88
C GLU A 393 8.62 24.59 6.71
N ILE A 394 8.89 25.78 7.27
CA ILE A 394 7.91 26.55 8.04
C ILE A 394 7.20 27.54 7.10
N ALA A 395 5.87 27.54 7.13
CA ALA A 395 5.05 28.43 6.33
C ALA A 395 5.22 29.90 6.74
N ILE A 396 5.29 30.78 5.74
CA ILE A 396 5.38 32.22 5.92
C ILE A 396 3.95 32.77 5.88
N PHE A 397 3.48 33.34 6.99
CA PHE A 397 2.17 33.96 7.03
C PHE A 397 2.20 35.35 6.38
N ASP A 398 3.23 36.13 6.68
CA ASP A 398 3.36 37.51 6.22
C ASP A 398 4.85 37.89 6.04
N GLY A 399 5.16 38.60 4.96
CA GLY A 399 6.52 38.94 4.54
C GLY A 399 6.96 38.24 3.26
N LYS A 400 8.19 38.53 2.83
CA LYS A 400 8.80 37.96 1.61
C LYS A 400 10.23 37.54 1.91
N VAL A 401 10.62 36.38 1.42
CA VAL A 401 12.00 35.90 1.47
C VAL A 401 12.45 35.62 0.04
N ARG A 402 13.61 36.10 -0.38
CA ARG A 402 14.20 35.77 -1.68
C ARG A 402 15.50 35.03 -1.46
N MET A 403 15.68 33.92 -2.14
CA MET A 403 16.88 33.08 -2.05
C MET A 403 17.32 32.72 -3.47
N HIS A 404 18.57 33.02 -3.81
CA HIS A 404 19.13 32.75 -5.13
C HIS A 404 20.12 31.59 -5.12
N GLY A 405 19.93 30.62 -6.01
CA GLY A 405 20.81 29.46 -6.23
C GLY A 405 20.50 28.23 -5.35
N SER A 406 21.39 27.24 -5.40
CA SER A 406 21.28 26.01 -4.59
C SER A 406 21.63 26.27 -3.12
N PHE A 407 20.85 25.69 -2.21
CA PHE A 407 21.10 25.74 -0.76
C PHE A 407 21.54 24.36 -0.25
N CYS A 408 22.33 24.35 0.82
CA CYS A 408 22.68 23.17 1.59
C CYS A 408 22.20 23.38 3.03
N TYR A 409 21.61 22.35 3.63
CA TYR A 409 21.09 22.40 4.99
C TYR A 409 21.64 21.24 5.80
N VAL A 410 22.12 21.53 7.01
CA VAL A 410 22.57 20.53 7.97
C VAL A 410 21.69 20.67 9.21
N PRO A 411 20.82 19.69 9.51
CA PRO A 411 19.96 19.74 10.67
C PRO A 411 20.74 19.59 11.97
N GLN A 412 20.18 20.12 13.07
CA GLN A 412 20.74 19.99 14.41
C GLN A 412 20.84 18.52 14.85
N GLU A 413 19.81 17.72 14.54
CA GLU A 413 19.86 16.27 14.67
C GLU A 413 20.33 15.68 13.34
N SER A 414 21.52 15.07 13.33
CA SER A 414 22.07 14.47 12.12
C SER A 414 21.22 13.29 11.66
N TRP A 415 20.95 13.22 10.36
CA TRP A 415 20.30 12.08 9.74
C TRP A 415 21.23 11.39 8.75
N ILE A 416 21.32 10.06 8.88
CA ILE A 416 22.21 9.19 8.10
C ILE A 416 21.36 8.03 7.58
N PHE A 417 21.43 7.73 6.29
CA PHE A 417 20.72 6.60 5.71
C PHE A 417 21.47 5.29 5.97
N SER A 418 20.73 4.18 5.98
CA SER A 418 21.27 2.82 6.09
C SER A 418 22.06 2.43 4.84
N SER A 419 23.30 2.92 4.76
CA SER A 419 24.25 2.62 3.68
C SER A 419 25.68 2.84 4.18
N THR A 420 26.67 2.71 3.30
CA THR A 420 28.07 3.00 3.64
C THR A 420 28.25 4.49 3.99
N ILE A 421 29.30 4.80 4.77
CA ILE A 421 29.66 6.21 5.04
C ILE A 421 29.96 6.94 3.73
N LYS A 422 30.64 6.28 2.79
CA LYS A 422 30.96 6.83 1.46
C LYS A 422 29.71 7.23 0.69
N THR A 423 28.70 6.38 0.63
CA THR A 423 27.44 6.67 -0.08
C THR A 423 26.63 7.77 0.62
N ASN A 424 26.65 7.82 1.95
CA ASN A 424 26.06 8.93 2.71
C ASN A 424 26.76 10.27 2.40
N ILE A 425 28.08 10.31 2.29
CA ILE A 425 28.84 11.52 1.93
C ILE A 425 28.58 11.93 0.46
N LEU A 426 28.53 10.96 -0.46
CA LEU A 426 28.30 11.24 -1.88
C LEU A 426 26.87 11.71 -2.17
N PHE A 427 25.90 11.25 -1.39
CA PHE A 427 24.50 11.67 -1.48
C PHE A 427 23.94 11.60 -2.93
N GLY A 428 24.27 10.52 -3.65
CA GLY A 428 23.84 10.28 -5.03
C GLY A 428 24.68 10.96 -6.12
N LYS A 429 25.73 11.72 -5.78
CA LYS A 429 26.69 12.26 -6.74
C LYS A 429 27.76 11.25 -7.16
N GLU A 430 28.36 11.49 -8.31
CA GLU A 430 29.50 10.72 -8.80
C GLU A 430 30.72 10.84 -7.88
N TYR A 431 31.53 9.79 -7.84
CA TYR A 431 32.69 9.73 -6.96
C TYR A 431 33.90 10.44 -7.60
N ASP A 432 34.17 11.67 -7.18
CA ASP A 432 35.45 12.35 -7.43
C ASP A 432 36.42 12.10 -6.26
N ARG A 433 37.50 11.36 -6.55
CA ARG A 433 38.51 10.98 -5.56
C ARG A 433 39.22 12.19 -4.93
N ASN A 434 39.54 13.22 -5.71
CA ASN A 434 40.32 14.36 -5.24
C ASN A 434 39.50 15.30 -4.36
N LEU A 435 38.25 15.56 -4.76
CA LEU A 435 37.32 16.32 -3.94
C LEU A 435 36.96 15.57 -2.65
N PHE A 436 36.68 14.27 -2.76
CA PHE A 436 36.32 13.45 -1.61
C PHE A 436 37.44 13.44 -0.56
N HIS A 437 38.70 13.24 -0.97
CA HIS A 437 39.82 13.24 -0.03
C HIS A 437 40.02 14.59 0.65
N ARG A 438 39.92 15.70 -0.08
CA ARG A 438 39.99 17.06 0.49
C ARG A 438 38.90 17.30 1.54
N VAL A 439 37.66 16.88 1.27
CA VAL A 439 36.54 17.04 2.21
C VAL A 439 36.74 16.20 3.47
N VAL A 440 37.18 14.95 3.32
CA VAL A 440 37.44 14.04 4.45
C VAL A 440 38.58 14.58 5.35
N GLN A 441 39.65 15.10 4.74
CA GLN A 441 40.73 15.74 5.48
C GLN A 441 40.27 17.04 6.19
N ALA A 442 39.55 17.92 5.48
CA ALA A 442 39.08 19.18 6.04
C ALA A 442 38.08 18.99 7.20
N THR A 443 37.31 17.91 7.19
CA THR A 443 36.37 17.54 8.26
C THR A 443 37.00 16.70 9.37
N ALA A 444 38.31 16.42 9.27
CA ALA A 444 39.06 15.53 10.17
C ALA A 444 38.43 14.12 10.31
N LEU A 445 37.67 13.67 9.30
CA LEU A 445 36.93 12.41 9.37
C LEU A 445 37.88 11.20 9.22
N ASP A 446 39.06 11.40 8.63
CA ASP A 446 40.13 10.38 8.52
C ASP A 446 40.56 9.82 9.88
N THR A 447 40.66 10.67 10.91
CA THR A 447 41.07 10.22 12.25
C THR A 447 40.01 9.34 12.88
N VAL A 448 38.73 9.71 12.75
CA VAL A 448 37.58 8.95 13.25
C VAL A 448 37.46 7.60 12.53
N CYS A 449 37.63 7.58 11.22
CA CYS A 449 37.61 6.34 10.43
C CYS A 449 38.76 5.39 10.80
N ARG A 450 39.96 5.92 11.06
CA ARG A 450 41.11 5.13 11.54
C ARG A 450 40.89 4.57 12.94
N ILE A 451 40.33 5.36 13.86
CA ILE A 451 40.04 4.92 15.23
C ILE A 451 39.05 3.75 15.24
N LYS A 452 38.00 3.79 14.40
CA LYS A 452 37.05 2.67 14.26
C LYS A 452 37.68 1.41 13.68
N TYR A 453 38.59 1.55 12.70
CA TYR A 453 39.33 0.40 12.17
C TYR A 453 40.23 -0.25 13.23
N LEU A 454 40.81 0.55 14.12
CA LEU A 454 41.65 0.06 15.23
C LEU A 454 40.85 -0.58 16.37
N THR A 455 39.62 -0.12 16.63
CA THR A 455 38.79 -0.67 17.72
C THR A 455 38.10 -2.00 17.38
N TYR A 456 37.93 -2.33 16.09
CA TYR A 456 37.36 -3.61 15.66
C TYR A 456 38.38 -4.74 15.43
N VAL A 457 39.67 -4.48 15.63
CA VAL A 457 40.76 -5.48 15.45
C VAL A 457 41.25 -6.05 16.80
N HIS A 458 40.72 -5.60 17.94
CA HIS A 458 41.16 -6.02 19.28
C HIS A 458 40.05 -6.54 20.24
N LEU A 459 38.96 -7.06 19.69
CA LEU A 459 38.01 -7.95 20.38
C LEU A 459 37.77 -9.16 19.49
#